data_AF-A0A914XVL8-F1
#
_entry.id   AF-A0A914XVL8-F1
#
_cell.length_a   1.000
_cell.length_b   1.000
_cell.length_c   1.000
_cell.angle_alpha   90.00
_cell.angle_beta   90.00
_cell.angle_gamma   90.00
#
_symmetry.space_group_name_H-M   'P 1'
#
loop_
_entity.id
_entity.type
_entity.pdbx_description
1 polymer ?
#
loop_
_entity_poly.entity_id
_entity_poly.type
_entity_poly.pdbx_seq_one_letter_code
_entity_poly.pdbx_strand_id
1 'polypeptide(L)'
;MQQTCPTCHGSGKEIPDPCVVCHGEGKVKKTKTLQVKIPAGIDDGMRIRSSGNGEPGVNGGPAGDLYVEIRIKPHGIFQRDGEDLHCELTIPFTTAALAERWKCLP
;
A
#
# COMPACT_ATOMS: atom_id res chain seq x y z
N MET A 1 -17.82 -41.03 2.30
CA MET A 1 -16.86 -39.93 2.10
C MET A 1 -17.31 -39.15 0.88
N GLN A 2 -17.47 -37.83 0.98
CA GLN A 2 -17.95 -37.00 -0.13
C GLN A 2 -16.75 -36.24 -0.73
N GLN A 3 -16.53 -36.39 -2.03
CA GLN A 3 -15.46 -35.72 -2.77
C GLN A 3 -16.06 -34.64 -3.68
N THR A 4 -15.26 -33.62 -4.01
CA THR A 4 -15.64 -32.61 -5.00
C THR A 4 -15.87 -33.29 -6.35
N CYS A 5 -16.91 -32.86 -7.08
CA CYS A 5 -17.23 -33.42 -8.38
C CYS A 5 -16.01 -33.31 -9.32
N PRO A 6 -15.55 -34.40 -9.94
CA PRO A 6 -14.36 -34.40 -10.79
C PRO A 6 -14.56 -33.61 -12.10
N THR A 7 -15.80 -33.36 -12.50
CA THR A 7 -16.13 -32.62 -13.73
C THR A 7 -16.13 -31.11 -13.51
N CYS A 8 -16.78 -30.62 -12.45
CA CYS A 8 -16.91 -29.18 -12.20
C CYS A 8 -15.93 -28.63 -11.16
N HIS A 9 -15.19 -29.52 -10.46
CA HIS A 9 -14.24 -29.18 -9.40
C HIS A 9 -14.78 -28.24 -8.32
N GLY A 10 -16.10 -28.28 -8.07
CA GLY A 10 -16.76 -27.43 -7.07
C GLY A 10 -17.29 -26.08 -7.58
N SER A 11 -17.13 -25.76 -8.87
CA SER A 11 -17.74 -24.56 -9.49
C SER A 11 -19.27 -24.66 -9.65
N GLY A 12 -19.82 -25.89 -9.64
CA GLY A 12 -21.25 -26.14 -9.77
C GLY A 12 -21.81 -25.98 -11.20
N LYS A 13 -20.95 -25.69 -12.18
CA LYS A 13 -21.33 -25.57 -13.60
C LYS A 13 -20.25 -26.18 -14.49
N GLU A 14 -20.67 -26.76 -15.60
CA GLU A 14 -19.77 -27.17 -16.68
C GLU A 14 -19.72 -26.05 -17.72
N ILE A 15 -18.52 -25.70 -18.18
CA ILE A 15 -18.29 -24.63 -19.16
C ILE A 15 -17.91 -25.32 -20.47
N PRO A 16 -18.87 -25.59 -21.38
CA PRO A 16 -18.59 -26.31 -22.62
C PRO A 16 -17.63 -25.54 -23.55
N ASP A 17 -17.81 -24.22 -23.64
CA ASP A 17 -16.95 -23.33 -24.43
C ASP A 17 -16.27 -22.30 -23.50
N PRO A 18 -15.06 -22.59 -22.99
CA PRO A 18 -14.37 -21.68 -22.08
C PRO A 18 -13.91 -20.40 -22.79
N CYS A 19 -13.97 -19.28 -22.08
CA CYS A 19 -13.49 -18.00 -22.59
C CYS A 19 -11.99 -18.08 -22.94
N VAL A 20 -11.61 -17.65 -24.13
CA VAL A 20 -10.21 -17.67 -24.61
C VAL A 20 -9.24 -16.81 -23.77
N VAL A 21 -9.76 -15.85 -23.01
CA VAL A 21 -8.92 -14.93 -22.22
C VAL A 21 -8.71 -15.45 -20.80
N CYS A 22 -9.77 -15.90 -20.11
CA CYS A 22 -9.69 -16.39 -18.73
C CYS A 22 -9.74 -17.91 -18.59
N HIS A 23 -9.92 -18.64 -19.68
CA HIS A 23 -9.94 -20.12 -19.71
C HIS A 23 -10.93 -20.74 -18.72
N GLY A 24 -12.05 -20.06 -18.46
CA GLY A 24 -13.07 -20.51 -17.50
C GLY A 24 -12.85 -20.06 -16.05
N GLU A 25 -11.76 -19.34 -15.73
CA GLU A 25 -11.50 -18.84 -14.36
C GLU A 25 -12.46 -17.73 -13.90
N GLY A 26 -13.15 -17.07 -14.83
CA GLY A 26 -14.09 -15.98 -14.50
C GLY A 26 -13.44 -14.66 -14.08
N LYS A 27 -12.11 -14.53 -14.19
CA LYS A 27 -11.35 -13.30 -13.90
C LYS A 27 -10.23 -13.09 -14.90
N VAL A 28 -9.84 -11.83 -15.13
CA VAL A 28 -8.74 -11.46 -16.01
C VAL A 28 -7.84 -10.43 -15.33
N LYS A 29 -6.54 -10.59 -15.44
CA LYS A 29 -5.57 -9.64 -14.89
C LYS A 29 -5.60 -8.35 -15.70
N LYS A 30 -5.81 -7.22 -15.04
CA LYS A 30 -5.79 -5.88 -15.65
C LYS A 30 -4.94 -4.94 -14.82
N THR A 31 -4.23 -4.05 -15.48
CA THR A 31 -3.54 -2.93 -14.82
C THR A 31 -4.53 -1.78 -14.63
N LYS A 32 -4.69 -1.31 -13.40
CA LYS A 32 -5.55 -0.17 -13.05
C LYS A 32 -4.72 0.87 -12.30
N THR A 33 -4.85 2.14 -12.69
CA THR A 33 -4.25 3.26 -11.97
C THR A 33 -5.23 3.73 -10.90
N LEU A 34 -4.79 3.79 -9.65
CA LEU A 34 -5.60 4.22 -8.51
C LEU A 34 -5.01 5.50 -7.91
N GLN A 35 -5.84 6.50 -7.68
CA GLN A 35 -5.45 7.71 -6.96
C GLN A 35 -5.70 7.51 -5.47
N VAL A 36 -4.67 7.66 -4.66
CA VAL A 36 -4.75 7.54 -3.20
C VAL A 36 -4.32 8.88 -2.60
N LYS A 37 -5.20 9.48 -1.80
CA LYS A 37 -4.90 10.72 -1.08
C LYS A 37 -4.19 10.37 0.22
N ILE A 38 -2.94 10.81 0.36
CA ILE A 38 -2.16 10.65 1.59
C ILE A 38 -2.47 11.86 2.49
N PRO A 39 -3.05 11.67 3.69
CA PRO A 39 -3.31 12.76 4.62
C PRO A 39 -1.99 13.29 5.22
N ALA A 40 -1.99 14.56 5.63
CA ALA A 40 -0.89 15.13 6.39
C ALA A 40 -0.76 14.42 7.76
N GLY A 41 0.48 14.30 8.25
CA GLY A 41 0.76 13.68 9.56
C GLY A 41 0.71 12.15 9.57
N ILE A 42 0.73 11.48 8.41
CA ILE A 42 0.76 10.01 8.37
C ILE A 42 2.09 9.47 8.93
N ASP A 43 2.03 8.34 9.63
CA ASP A 43 3.18 7.66 10.21
C ASP A 43 3.67 6.47 9.38
N ASP A 44 4.93 6.08 9.62
CA ASP A 44 5.48 4.86 9.02
C ASP A 44 4.67 3.64 9.45
N GLY A 45 4.35 2.78 8.49
CA GLY A 45 3.53 1.59 8.72
C GLY A 45 2.02 1.85 8.79
N MET A 46 1.55 3.11 8.71
CA MET A 46 0.12 3.38 8.60
C MET A 46 -0.46 2.82 7.30
N ARG A 47 -1.71 2.35 7.38
CA ARG A 47 -2.41 1.68 6.28
C ARG A 47 -3.60 2.49 5.81
N ILE A 48 -3.67 2.79 4.52
CA ILE A 48 -4.82 3.41 3.87
C ILE A 48 -5.66 2.33 3.20
N ARG A 49 -6.95 2.27 3.52
CA ARG A 49 -7.91 1.36 2.89
C ARG A 49 -8.54 2.01 1.65
N SER A 50 -8.43 1.36 0.51
CA SER A 50 -9.16 1.69 -0.72
C SER A 50 -10.25 0.64 -0.95
N SER A 51 -11.46 0.97 -0.53
CA SER A 51 -12.60 0.05 -0.53
C SER A 51 -12.99 -0.38 -1.94
N GLY A 52 -13.20 -1.69 -2.15
CA GLY A 52 -13.65 -2.26 -3.42
C GLY A 52 -12.63 -2.23 -4.57
N ASN A 53 -11.37 -1.86 -4.29
CA ASN A 53 -10.28 -1.90 -5.26
C ASN A 53 -9.36 -3.11 -5.11
N GLY A 54 -9.74 -4.10 -4.30
CA GLY A 54 -9.06 -5.38 -4.20
C GLY A 54 -9.50 -6.36 -5.29
N GLU A 55 -9.09 -7.62 -5.14
CA GLU A 55 -9.38 -8.68 -6.11
C GLU A 55 -10.89 -8.94 -6.24
N PRO A 56 -11.37 -9.33 -7.44
CA PRO A 56 -12.76 -9.72 -7.65
C PRO A 56 -13.16 -10.88 -6.71
N GLY A 57 -14.37 -10.81 -6.17
CA GLY A 57 -14.94 -11.89 -5.37
C GLY A 57 -15.24 -13.13 -6.22
N VAL A 58 -15.27 -14.28 -5.57
CA VAL A 58 -15.62 -15.57 -6.20
C VAL A 58 -17.13 -15.79 -6.11
N ASN A 59 -17.73 -16.45 -7.10
CA ASN A 59 -19.16 -16.85 -7.11
C ASN A 59 -20.15 -15.69 -6.87
N GLY A 60 -19.86 -14.51 -7.41
CA GLY A 60 -20.73 -13.33 -7.26
C GLY A 60 -20.51 -12.56 -5.95
N GLY A 61 -19.49 -12.90 -5.16
CA GLY A 61 -19.07 -12.10 -4.02
C GLY A 61 -18.55 -10.71 -4.43
N PRO A 62 -18.62 -9.71 -3.53
CA PRO A 62 -18.07 -8.39 -3.79
C PRO A 62 -16.55 -8.44 -3.95
N ALA A 63 -15.98 -7.43 -4.61
CA ALA A 63 -14.54 -7.25 -4.64
C ALA A 63 -13.98 -7.00 -3.24
N GLY A 64 -12.75 -7.46 -3.00
CA GLY A 64 -12.01 -7.15 -1.78
C GLY A 64 -11.56 -5.68 -1.74
N ASP A 65 -10.77 -5.37 -0.72
CA ASP A 65 -10.18 -4.04 -0.54
C ASP A 65 -8.68 -4.06 -0.83
N LEU A 66 -8.18 -2.90 -1.27
CA LEU A 66 -6.75 -2.67 -1.40
C LEU A 66 -6.24 -1.92 -0.15
N TYR A 67 -5.23 -2.47 0.52
CA TYR A 67 -4.52 -1.81 1.60
C TYR A 67 -3.17 -1.28 1.09
N VAL A 68 -2.93 0.00 1.33
CA VAL A 68 -1.67 0.67 1.00
C VAL A 68 -0.93 0.97 2.29
N GLU A 69 0.19 0.29 2.53
CA GLU A 69 1.07 0.58 3.67
C GLU A 69 2.07 1.67 3.28
N ILE A 70 2.16 2.71 4.11
CA ILE A 70 3.06 3.83 3.87
C ILE A 70 4.41 3.56 4.51
N ARG A 71 5.47 3.80 3.74
CA ARG A 71 6.85 3.78 4.22
C ARG A 71 7.48 5.14 4.02
N ILE A 72 7.90 5.76 5.11
CA ILE A 72 8.51 7.09 5.08
C ILE A 72 9.99 6.93 4.75
N LYS A 73 10.40 7.57 3.66
CA LYS A 73 11.80 7.58 3.26
C LYS A 73 12.60 8.41 4.28
N PRO A 74 13.72 7.88 4.84
CA PRO A 74 14.61 8.66 5.69
C PRO A 74 15.06 9.94 4.98
N HIS A 75 15.04 11.06 5.70
CA HIS A 75 15.57 12.32 5.21
C HIS A 75 17.03 12.47 5.65
N GLY A 76 17.88 13.09 4.82
CA GLY A 76 19.32 13.17 5.08
C GLY A 76 19.72 14.00 6.30
N ILE A 77 18.83 14.91 6.73
CA ILE A 77 19.10 15.88 7.81
C ILE A 77 18.04 15.85 8.91
N PHE A 78 16.83 15.40 8.58
CA PHE A 78 15.71 15.43 9.51
C PHE A 78 15.33 14.01 9.89
N GLN A 79 15.17 13.78 11.18
CA GLN A 79 14.56 12.59 11.73
C GLN A 79 13.22 12.99 12.32
N ARG A 80 12.17 12.28 12.01
CA ARG A 80 10.84 12.55 12.55
C ARG A 80 10.55 11.58 13.68
N ASP A 81 10.18 12.11 14.83
CA ASP A 81 9.72 11.35 15.99
C ASP A 81 8.33 11.85 16.38
N GLY A 82 7.30 11.06 16.06
CA GLY A 82 5.91 11.50 16.17
C GLY A 82 5.62 12.79 15.41
N GLU A 83 5.22 13.83 16.14
CA GLU A 83 4.91 15.16 15.61
C GLU A 83 6.14 16.08 15.53
N ASP A 84 7.30 15.64 16.04
CA ASP A 84 8.51 16.44 16.12
C ASP A 84 9.50 16.13 14.98
N LEU A 85 10.25 17.15 14.56
CA LEU A 85 11.36 17.04 13.62
C LEU A 85 12.67 17.38 14.32
N HIS A 86 13.56 16.39 14.39
CA HIS A 86 14.89 16.51 14.95
C HIS A 86 15.91 16.72 13.83
N CYS A 87 16.86 17.63 14.04
CA CYS A 87 18.06 17.77 13.23
C CYS A 87 19.28 17.78 14.16
N GLU A 88 20.31 17.04 13.77
CA GLU A 88 21.60 17.02 14.46
C GLU A 88 22.61 17.87 13.67
N LEU A 89 23.27 18.81 14.36
CA LEU A 89 24.27 19.69 13.74
C LEU A 89 25.55 19.68 14.56
N THR A 90 26.66 19.48 13.90
CA THR A 90 27.98 19.72 14.46
C THR A 90 28.37 21.17 14.18
N ILE A 91 28.41 22.00 15.23
CA ILE A 91 28.83 23.41 15.13
C ILE A 91 30.21 23.62 15.77
N PRO A 92 31.04 24.55 15.26
CA PRO A 92 32.27 24.95 15.91
C PRO A 92 31.98 25.56 17.29
N PHE A 93 32.88 25.33 18.26
CA PHE A 93 32.75 25.90 19.59
C PHE A 93 32.69 27.43 19.57
N THR A 94 33.42 28.09 18.67
CA THR A 94 33.39 29.55 18.52
C THR A 94 32.00 30.06 18.15
N THR A 95 31.32 29.40 17.22
CA THR A 95 29.94 29.71 16.80
C THR A 95 28.96 29.50 17.96
N ALA A 96 29.14 28.44 18.74
CA ALA A 96 28.33 28.19 19.93
C ALA A 96 28.55 29.27 21.02
N ALA A 97 29.80 29.66 21.26
CA ALA A 97 30.17 30.62 22.31
C ALA A 97 29.79 32.07 21.96
N LEU A 98 29.80 32.44 20.68
CA LEU A 98 29.50 33.80 20.20
C LEU A 98 28.02 34.01 19.86
N ALA A 99 27.17 33.01 20.10
CA ALA A 99 25.73 33.05 19.80
C ALA A 99 25.43 33.48 18.34
N GLU A 100 26.23 32.98 17.40
CA GLU A 100 26.00 33.21 15.97
C GLU A 100 24.75 32.45 15.50
N ARG A 101 24.07 32.98 14.48
CA ARG A 101 22.84 32.39 13.95
C ARG A 101 23.14 31.17 13.06
N TRP A 102 22.60 30.02 13.43
CA TRP A 102 22.65 28.77 12.66
C TRP A 102 21.24 28.34 12.18
N LYS A 103 21.19 27.45 11.19
CA LYS A 103 19.95 26.89 10.64
C LYS A 103 20.15 25.43 10.25
N CYS A 104 19.17 24.58 10.52
CA CYS A 104 19.05 23.26 9.89
C CYS A 104 18.62 23.47 8.44
N LEU A 105 19.56 23.43 7.50
CA LEU A 105 19.31 23.54 6.07
C LEU A 105 19.57 22.19 5.37
N PRO A 106 18.77 21.84 4.35
CA PRO A 106 19.11 20.79 3.39
C PRO A 106 20.46 21.01 2.71
#